data_AF-A0A965UUD7-F1
#
_entry.id   AF-A0A965UUD7-F1
#
_cell.length_a   1.000
_cell.length_b   1.000
_cell.length_c   1.000
_cell.angle_alpha   90.00
_cell.angle_beta   90.00
_cell.angle_gamma   90.00
#
_symmetry.space_group_name_H-M   'P 1'
#
loop_
_entity.id
_entity.type
_entity.pdbx_description
1 polymer ?
#
loop_
_entity_poly.entity_id
_entity_poly.type
_entity_poly.pdbx_seq_one_letter_code
_entity_poly.pdbx_strand_id
1 'polypeptide(L)'
;MIDFYEKTDLIKVTIFVALTKPHNDTLNSTDAAKLISDLHWDNPKCDRALLKKDLDEAVERNALIIVNGDFFCLMQGKGDPRRSKDDIRPEHNKGNYLQAVVEDAVDWFSPYKNNLALIGYGNHET
;
A
#
# COMPACT_ATOMS: atom_id res chain seq x y z
N MET A 1 14.38 2.59 30.94
CA MET A 1 14.77 1.67 32.03
C MET A 1 13.48 1.17 32.64
N ILE A 2 13.37 -0.17 32.86
CA ILE A 2 12.34 -0.89 33.64
C ILE A 2 11.05 -1.21 32.83
N ASP A 3 10.99 -2.37 32.16
CA ASP A 3 10.56 -3.73 32.60
C ASP A 3 9.02 -3.92 32.48
N PHE A 4 8.50 -4.65 31.49
CA PHE A 4 8.33 -6.11 31.35
C PHE A 4 7.38 -6.77 32.38
N TYR A 5 6.28 -7.30 31.85
CA TYR A 5 5.44 -8.43 32.31
C TYR A 5 4.51 -8.24 33.51
N GLU A 6 3.21 -8.44 33.25
CA GLU A 6 2.53 -9.61 33.78
C GLU A 6 1.30 -10.03 32.92
N LYS A 7 1.36 -11.30 32.49
CA LYS A 7 0.28 -12.30 32.35
C LYS A 7 -0.51 -12.44 31.03
N THR A 8 -0.34 -13.67 30.51
CA THR A 8 -1.25 -14.54 29.74
C THR A 8 -1.25 -14.43 28.21
N ASP A 9 -0.39 -15.27 27.62
CA ASP A 9 -0.71 -16.27 26.59
C ASP A 9 -1.80 -15.93 25.57
N LEU A 10 -1.34 -15.46 24.41
CA LEU A 10 -1.68 -15.99 23.10
C LEU A 10 -0.79 -15.28 22.10
N ILE A 11 -0.17 -16.03 21.19
CA ILE A 11 0.71 -15.53 20.14
C ILE A 11 -0.05 -14.45 19.36
N LYS A 12 0.17 -13.19 19.72
CA LYS A 12 -0.13 -12.04 18.87
C LYS A 12 1.22 -11.64 18.31
N VAL A 13 1.43 -11.94 17.02
CA VAL A 13 2.41 -11.20 16.23
C VAL A 13 1.86 -9.78 16.16
N THR A 14 2.11 -9.01 17.22
CA THR A 14 1.80 -7.58 17.26
C THR A 14 2.87 -6.92 16.41
N ILE A 15 2.64 -6.84 15.12
CA ILE A 15 3.28 -5.80 14.32
C ILE A 15 2.71 -4.50 14.88
N PHE A 16 3.48 -3.84 15.76
CA PHE A 16 3.21 -2.47 16.17
C PHE A 16 3.43 -1.58 14.94
N VAL A 17 2.43 -1.52 14.06
CA VAL A 17 2.26 -0.37 13.20
C VAL A 17 1.60 0.68 14.07
N ALA A 18 2.35 1.70 14.47
CA ALA A 18 1.74 2.90 15.03
C ALA A 18 0.93 3.57 13.90
N LEU A 19 -0.33 3.15 13.75
CA LEU A 19 -1.31 3.76 12.88
C LEU A 19 -1.68 5.11 13.51
N THR A 20 -0.93 6.15 13.19
CA THR A 20 -1.32 7.50 13.58
C THR A 20 -2.29 8.02 12.51
N LYS A 21 -3.52 8.32 12.92
CA LYS A 21 -4.33 9.29 12.15
C LYS A 21 -3.52 10.59 12.09
N PRO A 22 -3.59 11.37 10.99
CA PRO A 22 -2.91 12.65 10.93
C PRO A 22 -3.39 13.55 12.08
N HIS A 23 -2.46 13.87 12.99
CA HIS A 23 -2.56 14.80 14.12
C HIS A 23 -3.58 14.46 15.26
N ASN A 24 -3.05 14.01 16.39
CA ASN A 24 -3.66 13.98 17.74
C ASN A 24 -4.92 13.15 18.04
N ASP A 25 -5.51 12.42 17.09
CA ASP A 25 -6.67 11.59 17.38
C ASP A 25 -6.27 10.15 17.79
N THR A 26 -6.67 9.74 19.00
CA THR A 26 -6.54 8.35 19.47
C THR A 26 -7.40 7.41 18.63
N LEU A 27 -6.85 6.25 18.25
CA LEU A 27 -7.64 5.19 17.62
C LEU A 27 -8.68 4.65 18.59
N ASN A 28 -9.93 4.62 18.15
CA ASN A 28 -11.02 4.00 18.88
C ASN A 28 -11.17 2.54 18.46
N SER A 29 -11.64 1.67 19.36
CA SER A 29 -11.88 0.24 19.07
C SER A 29 -12.90 -0.01 17.95
N THR A 30 -13.63 1.03 17.53
CA THR A 30 -14.59 1.01 16.43
C THR A 30 -14.04 1.54 15.11
N ASP A 31 -12.79 2.02 15.07
CA ASP A 31 -12.17 2.48 13.83
C ASP A 31 -11.96 1.30 12.88
N ALA A 32 -12.46 1.42 11.65
CA ALA A 32 -12.34 0.39 10.64
C ALA A 32 -11.02 0.49 9.87
N ALA A 33 -10.50 -0.64 9.41
CA ALA A 33 -9.34 -0.71 8.53
C ALA A 33 -9.60 -1.62 7.33
N LYS A 34 -9.17 -1.19 6.14
CA LYS A 34 -9.08 -1.98 4.92
C LYS A 34 -7.65 -2.51 4.80
N LEU A 35 -7.50 -3.83 4.83
CA LEU A 35 -6.23 -4.52 4.66
C LEU A 35 -6.14 -5.03 3.22
N ILE A 36 -5.08 -4.65 2.52
CA ILE A 36 -4.78 -5.06 1.14
C ILE A 36 -3.29 -5.41 1.01
N SER A 37 -2.92 -6.20 0.01
CA SER A 37 -1.53 -6.57 -0.30
C SER A 37 -1.41 -6.91 -1.79
N ASP A 38 -0.19 -7.09 -2.29
CA ASP A 38 0.09 -7.65 -3.62
C ASP A 38 -0.64 -6.90 -4.75
N LEU A 39 -0.69 -5.56 -4.62
CA LEU A 39 -1.45 -4.72 -5.56
C LEU A 39 -0.83 -4.75 -6.95
N HIS A 40 0.52 -4.73 -7.02
CA HIS A 40 1.29 -4.57 -8.25
C HIS A 40 0.66 -3.52 -9.16
N TRP A 41 0.37 -2.34 -8.61
CA TRP A 41 -0.59 -1.39 -9.18
C TRP A 41 -0.24 -0.91 -10.60
N ASP A 42 1.05 -0.86 -10.94
CA ASP A 42 1.60 -0.51 -12.26
C ASP A 42 1.59 -1.68 -13.26
N ASN A 43 1.25 -2.90 -12.85
CA ASN A 43 1.08 -4.04 -13.75
C ASN A 43 -0.31 -3.99 -14.43
N PRO A 44 -0.43 -4.24 -15.75
CA PRO A 44 -1.70 -4.32 -16.47
C PRO A 44 -2.72 -5.32 -15.89
N LYS A 45 -2.25 -6.36 -15.19
CA LYS A 45 -3.09 -7.38 -14.53
C LYS A 45 -3.78 -6.88 -13.27
N CYS A 46 -3.33 -5.76 -12.71
CA CYS A 46 -4.04 -5.12 -11.59
C CYS A 46 -5.38 -4.55 -12.07
N ASP A 47 -6.48 -5.00 -11.47
CA ASP A 47 -7.80 -4.43 -11.72
C ASP A 47 -7.95 -3.09 -10.98
N ARG A 48 -7.51 -2.02 -11.65
CA ARG A 48 -7.60 -0.65 -11.11
C ARG A 48 -9.04 -0.22 -10.85
N ALA A 49 -10.04 -0.78 -11.52
CA ALA A 49 -11.44 -0.41 -11.31
C ALA A 49 -11.97 -1.02 -10.00
N LEU A 50 -11.67 -2.29 -9.75
CA LEU A 50 -12.00 -2.95 -8.49
C LEU A 50 -11.25 -2.30 -7.32
N LEU A 51 -9.94 -2.07 -7.47
CA LEU A 51 -9.14 -1.41 -6.44
C LEU A 51 -9.71 -0.02 -6.13
N LYS A 52 -10.05 0.77 -7.15
CA LYS A 52 -10.65 2.09 -6.94
C LYS A 52 -11.93 1.99 -6.12
N LYS A 53 -12.83 1.07 -6.46
CA LYS A 53 -14.08 0.85 -5.71
C LYS A 53 -13.80 0.50 -4.25
N ASP A 54 -12.82 -0.35 -3.99
CA ASP A 54 -12.43 -0.76 -2.63
C ASP A 54 -11.85 0.39 -1.80
N LEU A 55 -11.05 1.26 -2.43
CA LEU A 55 -10.49 2.44 -1.76
C LEU A 55 -11.52 3.54 -1.56
N ASP A 56 -12.43 3.73 -2.52
CA ASP A 56 -13.56 4.66 -2.39
C ASP A 56 -14.46 4.25 -1.21
N GLU A 57 -14.75 2.96 -1.05
CA GLU A 57 -15.49 2.43 0.11
C GLU A 57 -14.75 2.70 1.43
N ALA A 58 -13.42 2.54 1.44
CA ALA A 58 -12.62 2.82 2.64
C ALA A 58 -12.70 4.31 3.01
N VAL A 59 -12.65 5.22 2.04
CA VAL A 59 -12.85 6.65 2.27
C VAL A 59 -14.25 6.95 2.79
N GLU A 60 -15.30 6.39 2.17
CA GLU A 60 -16.69 6.57 2.57
C GLU A 60 -16.91 6.18 4.05
N ARG A 61 -16.25 5.10 4.49
CA ARG A 61 -16.33 4.59 5.86
C ARG A 61 -15.35 5.27 6.83
N ASN A 62 -14.57 6.23 6.37
CA ASN A 62 -13.46 6.81 7.11
C ASN A 62 -12.50 5.74 7.70
N ALA A 63 -12.28 4.67 6.93
CA ALA A 63 -11.41 3.57 7.32
C ALA A 63 -9.96 3.87 6.97
N LEU A 64 -9.03 3.33 7.77
CA LEU A 64 -7.61 3.33 7.44
C LEU A 64 -7.36 2.33 6.30
N ILE A 65 -6.45 2.65 5.39
CA ILE A 65 -5.97 1.78 4.34
C ILE A 65 -4.55 1.35 4.70
N ILE A 66 -4.33 0.04 4.77
CA ILE A 66 -3.06 -0.56 5.12
C ILE A 66 -2.68 -1.52 3.99
N VAL A 67 -1.55 -1.24 3.33
CA VAL A 67 -1.00 -2.09 2.28
C VAL A 67 0.16 -2.90 2.83
N ASN A 68 0.01 -4.22 2.87
CA ASN A 68 0.99 -5.14 3.45
C ASN A 68 1.93 -5.73 2.38
N GLY A 69 2.71 -4.86 1.73
CA GLY A 69 3.71 -5.27 0.74
C GLY A 69 3.23 -5.28 -0.70
N ASP A 70 4.20 -5.28 -1.62
CA ASP A 70 4.02 -5.39 -3.08
C ASP A 70 3.00 -4.39 -3.64
N PHE A 71 3.15 -3.14 -3.19
CA PHE A 71 2.37 -1.99 -3.66
C PHE A 71 2.62 -1.73 -5.15
N PHE A 72 3.89 -1.79 -5.56
CA PHE A 72 4.29 -1.69 -6.95
C PHE A 72 4.93 -3.00 -7.44
N CYS A 73 4.95 -3.17 -8.75
CA CYS A 73 5.67 -4.21 -9.45
C CYS A 73 7.12 -3.79 -9.74
N LEU A 74 7.32 -2.61 -10.33
CA LEU A 74 8.62 -1.98 -10.68
C LEU A 74 9.65 -2.87 -11.39
N MET A 75 9.24 -4.00 -11.96
CA MET A 75 10.16 -4.98 -12.56
C MET A 75 10.78 -4.58 -13.90
N GLN A 76 10.52 -3.37 -14.42
CA GLN A 76 10.98 -2.95 -15.76
C GLN A 76 12.28 -2.14 -15.72
N GLY A 77 12.97 -2.17 -14.58
CA GLY A 77 14.29 -1.58 -14.44
C GLY A 77 15.29 -2.18 -15.45
N LYS A 78 16.26 -1.37 -15.90
CA LYS A 78 17.27 -1.77 -16.90
C LYS A 78 18.00 -3.08 -16.54
N GLY A 79 18.21 -3.34 -15.24
CA GLY A 79 18.93 -4.50 -14.73
C GLY A 79 18.06 -5.65 -14.24
N ASP A 80 16.73 -5.53 -14.27
CA ASP A 80 15.86 -6.58 -13.74
C ASP A 80 15.69 -7.70 -14.78
N PRO A 81 16.11 -8.95 -14.48
CA PRO A 81 15.96 -10.08 -15.39
C PRO A 81 14.50 -10.53 -15.57
N ARG A 82 13.59 -10.09 -14.69
CA ARG A 82 12.16 -10.42 -14.71
C ARG A 82 11.35 -9.52 -15.65
N ARG A 83 11.98 -8.49 -16.22
CA ARG A 83 11.31 -7.50 -17.07
C ARG A 83 10.57 -8.15 -18.23
N SER A 84 9.39 -7.63 -18.53
CA SER A 84 8.55 -8.07 -19.63
C SER A 84 7.72 -6.89 -20.12
N LYS A 85 7.74 -6.65 -21.44
CA LYS A 85 6.96 -5.55 -22.04
C LYS A 85 5.46 -5.71 -21.84
N ASP A 86 4.98 -6.95 -21.69
CA ASP A 86 3.57 -7.26 -21.48
C ASP A 86 3.11 -6.89 -20.06
N ASP A 87 4.05 -6.67 -19.14
CA ASP A 87 3.79 -6.26 -17.76
C ASP A 87 3.92 -4.73 -17.57
N ILE A 88 3.91 -3.94 -18.66
CA ILE A 88 3.94 -2.47 -18.63
C ILE A 88 2.61 -1.91 -19.10
N ARG A 89 2.02 -1.04 -18.29
CA ARG A 89 0.85 -0.27 -18.73
C ARG A 89 1.20 0.71 -19.85
N PRO A 90 0.30 0.96 -20.81
CA PRO A 90 0.56 1.89 -21.91
C PRO A 90 1.04 3.27 -21.45
N GLU A 91 0.47 3.79 -20.35
CA GLU A 91 0.82 5.08 -19.75
C GLU A 91 2.25 5.14 -19.16
N HIS A 92 2.83 3.99 -18.79
CA HIS A 92 4.16 3.87 -18.21
C HIS A 92 5.23 3.40 -19.21
N ASN A 93 4.84 3.03 -20.42
CA ASN A 93 5.76 2.58 -21.47
C ASN A 93 6.54 3.76 -22.09
N LYS A 94 7.41 4.35 -21.27
CA LYS A 94 8.22 5.54 -21.57
C LYS A 94 9.69 5.28 -21.25
N GLY A 95 10.58 6.05 -21.86
CA GLY A 95 12.03 5.97 -21.58
C GLY A 95 12.38 6.26 -20.12
N ASN A 96 11.52 6.98 -19.40
CA ASN A 96 11.61 7.29 -17.97
C ASN A 96 10.62 6.45 -17.13
N TYR A 97 10.46 5.14 -17.42
CA TYR A 97 9.50 4.22 -16.77
C TYR A 97 9.28 4.45 -15.26
N LEU A 98 10.34 4.42 -14.44
CA LEU A 98 10.21 4.55 -12.98
C LEU A 98 9.58 5.90 -12.58
N GLN A 99 9.99 6.99 -13.24
CA GLN A 99 9.41 8.30 -13.00
C GLN A 99 7.95 8.34 -13.44
N ALA A 100 7.63 7.77 -14.61
CA ALA A 100 6.26 7.71 -15.11
C ALA A 100 5.31 6.94 -14.18
N VAL A 101 5.78 5.85 -13.57
CA VAL A 101 5.01 5.09 -12.58
C VAL A 101 4.77 5.92 -11.32
N VAL A 102 5.81 6.58 -10.79
CA VAL A 102 5.71 7.37 -9.55
C VAL A 102 4.77 8.57 -9.73
N GLU A 103 4.90 9.30 -10.83
CA GLU A 103 4.04 10.45 -11.13
C GLU A 103 2.57 10.04 -11.25
N ASP A 104 2.27 8.98 -12.01
CA ASP A 104 0.91 8.44 -12.12
C ASP A 104 0.38 7.95 -10.76
N ALA A 105 1.23 7.33 -9.94
CA ALA A 105 0.83 6.84 -8.61
C ALA A 105 0.48 7.99 -7.68
N VAL A 106 1.27 9.06 -7.66
CA VAL A 106 0.98 10.25 -6.86
C VAL A 106 -0.39 10.82 -7.22
N ASP A 107 -0.67 10.96 -8.52
CA ASP A 107 -1.96 11.49 -8.99
C ASP A 107 -3.12 10.55 -8.64
N TRP A 108 -2.97 9.25 -8.88
CA TRP A 108 -4.02 8.25 -8.68
C TRP A 108 -4.35 8.04 -7.19
N PHE A 109 -3.35 8.02 -6.32
CA PHE A 109 -3.53 7.79 -4.88
C PHE A 109 -3.79 9.07 -4.07
N SER A 110 -3.63 10.26 -4.67
CA SER A 110 -3.88 11.56 -4.03
C SER A 110 -5.24 11.65 -3.30
N PRO A 111 -6.37 11.13 -3.86
CA PRO A 111 -7.66 11.16 -3.19
C PRO A 111 -7.69 10.37 -1.86
N TYR A 112 -6.80 9.38 -1.70
CA TYR A 112 -6.77 8.46 -0.56
C TYR A 112 -5.72 8.83 0.49
N LYS A 113 -4.99 9.94 0.31
CA LYS A 113 -3.83 10.31 1.15
C LYS A 113 -4.12 10.41 2.65
N ASN A 114 -5.34 10.77 3.04
CA ASN A 114 -5.73 10.91 4.45
C ASN A 114 -6.10 9.55 5.08
N ASN A 115 -6.35 8.53 4.26
CA ASN A 115 -6.75 7.19 4.67
C ASN A 115 -5.59 6.19 4.57
N LEU A 116 -4.65 6.39 3.63
CA LEU A 116 -3.42 5.61 3.52
C LEU A 116 -2.55 5.77 4.77
N ALA A 117 -2.64 4.78 5.66
CA ALA A 117 -1.99 4.81 6.97
C ALA A 117 -0.63 4.08 6.96
N LEU A 118 -0.51 3.05 6.14
CA LEU A 118 0.74 2.31 5.97
C LEU A 118 0.84 1.71 4.57
N ILE A 119 2.04 1.79 4.00
CA ILE A 119 2.48 1.01 2.85
C ILE A 119 3.75 0.26 3.28
N GLY A 120 3.65 -1.04 3.44
CA GLY A 120 4.77 -1.92 3.71
C GLY A 120 5.53 -2.25 2.43
N TYR A 121 6.82 -2.54 2.57
CA TYR A 121 7.63 -3.09 1.47
C TYR A 121 7.34 -4.58 1.28
N GLY A 122 7.25 -5.03 0.03
CA GLY A 122 7.30 -6.44 -0.32
C GLY A 122 8.61 -6.78 -1.05
N ASN A 123 8.63 -7.91 -1.75
CA ASN A 123 9.81 -8.39 -2.48
C ASN A 123 9.93 -7.81 -3.90
N HIS A 124 8.93 -7.06 -4.36
CA HIS A 124 8.98 -6.37 -5.65
C HIS A 124 9.66 -5.02 -5.57
N GLU A 125 9.66 -4.40 -4.39
CA GLU A 125 10.33 -3.12 -4.13
C GLU A 125 11.80 -3.23 -3.65
N THR A 126 12.38 -4.44 -3.67
CA THR A 126 13.75 -4.74 -3.19
C THR A 126 14.70 -5.24 -4.28
#